data_AF-A0A1G2ZR24-F1
#
_entry.id   AF-A0A1G2ZR24-F1
#
_cell.length_a   1.000
_cell.length_b   1.000
_cell.length_c   1.000
_cell.angle_alpha   90.00
_cell.angle_beta   90.00
_cell.angle_gamma   90.00
#
_symmetry.space_group_name_H-M   'P 1'
#
loop_
_entity.id
_entity.type
_entity.pdbx_description
1 polymer ?
#
loop_
_entity_poly.entity_id
_entity_poly.type
_entity_poly.pdbx_seq_one_letter_code
_entity_poly.pdbx_strand_id
1 'polypeptide(L)'
;MTAVDVPQCDHLDQYLGGWLSDEQAAQFEIHLRDCPGCRQEAQQQRRIDRLLDRGARLLELAPALLIDRIERRLQQTVRRRAVRWAWGLAAAVLLILATGVGVAMRHFGTRAEPPAIAQQPDPIAAEPDSERPDPRTPVAVCDVEVTLDDPSEAILVPLPTQSPNVSIVWIYPTVKPDRTLPGPAADRPLSQ
;
A
#
# COMPACT_ATOMS: atom_id res chain seq x y z
N MET A 1 -43.52 25.47 -8.32
CA MET A 1 -42.32 25.23 -7.50
C MET A 1 -42.61 24.05 -6.60
N THR A 2 -42.52 22.83 -7.15
CA THR A 2 -42.66 21.59 -6.37
C THR A 2 -41.29 21.20 -5.88
N ALA A 3 -41.17 21.02 -4.56
CA ALA A 3 -40.00 20.47 -3.90
C ALA A 3 -39.68 19.11 -4.53
N VAL A 4 -38.53 19.03 -5.18
CA VAL A 4 -37.96 17.77 -5.69
C VAL A 4 -37.29 17.13 -4.48
N ASP A 5 -38.08 16.35 -3.76
CA ASP A 5 -37.64 15.50 -2.66
C ASP A 5 -36.85 14.34 -3.29
N VAL A 6 -35.51 14.36 -3.23
CA VAL A 6 -34.67 13.29 -3.80
C VAL A 6 -33.54 12.93 -2.83
N PRO A 7 -33.54 11.70 -2.26
CA PRO A 7 -32.52 11.23 -1.31
C PRO A 7 -31.10 11.08 -1.90
N GLN A 8 -30.90 11.38 -3.19
CA GLN A 8 -29.56 11.44 -3.78
C GLN A 8 -28.76 12.69 -3.39
N CYS A 9 -29.39 13.80 -2.99
CA CYS A 9 -28.65 15.04 -2.71
C CYS A 9 -27.60 14.89 -1.58
N ASP A 10 -27.84 13.96 -0.64
CA ASP A 10 -26.96 13.67 0.50
C ASP A 10 -25.61 13.07 0.10
N HIS A 11 -25.47 12.56 -1.14
CA HIS A 11 -24.22 11.99 -1.64
C HIS A 11 -23.28 13.02 -2.28
N LEU A 12 -23.61 14.32 -2.26
CA LEU A 12 -22.78 15.36 -2.87
C LEU A 12 -21.37 15.39 -2.29
N ASP A 13 -21.22 15.36 -0.97
CA ASP A 13 -19.90 15.39 -0.32
C ASP A 13 -19.07 14.15 -0.67
N GLN A 14 -19.71 12.98 -0.76
CA GLN A 14 -19.05 11.73 -1.15
C GLN A 14 -18.62 11.77 -2.62
N TYR A 15 -19.44 12.34 -3.50
CA TYR A 15 -19.09 12.57 -4.91
C TYR A 15 -17.91 13.54 -5.04
N LEU A 16 -17.95 14.66 -4.33
CA LEU A 16 -16.87 15.67 -4.34
C LEU A 16 -15.56 15.13 -3.74
N GLY A 17 -15.66 14.30 -2.70
CA GLY A 17 -14.51 13.64 -2.08
C GLY A 17 -13.95 12.44 -2.87
N GLY A 18 -14.64 12.01 -3.94
CA GLY A 18 -14.24 10.82 -4.71
C GLY A 18 -14.38 9.51 -3.94
N TRP A 19 -15.31 9.44 -2.99
CA TRP A 19 -15.56 8.26 -2.14
C TRP A 19 -16.63 7.32 -2.69
N LEU A 20 -17.32 7.73 -3.76
CA LEU A 20 -18.26 6.87 -4.48
C LEU A 20 -17.51 5.88 -5.36
N SER A 21 -18.04 4.66 -5.49
CA SER A 21 -17.58 3.73 -6.53
C SER A 21 -17.89 4.26 -7.93
N ASP A 22 -17.20 3.76 -8.96
CA ASP A 22 -17.38 4.24 -10.34
C ASP A 22 -18.85 4.19 -10.81
N GLU A 23 -19.58 3.13 -10.44
CA GLU A 23 -21.00 2.96 -10.75
C GLU A 23 -21.86 4.02 -10.04
N GLN A 24 -21.59 4.27 -8.75
CA GLN A 24 -22.31 5.27 -7.97
C GLN A 24 -22.00 6.70 -8.45
N ALA A 25 -20.77 6.97 -8.84
CA ALA A 25 -20.36 8.25 -9.41
C ALA A 25 -21.08 8.50 -10.73
N ALA A 26 -21.17 7.51 -11.62
CA ALA A 26 -21.90 7.62 -12.88
C ALA A 26 -23.40 7.90 -12.66
N GLN A 27 -24.02 7.23 -11.69
CA GLN A 27 -25.41 7.49 -11.30
C GLN A 27 -25.59 8.90 -10.74
N PHE A 28 -24.65 9.37 -9.92
CA PHE A 28 -24.68 10.73 -9.36
C PHE A 28 -24.48 11.79 -10.44
N GLU A 29 -23.70 11.52 -11.48
CA GLU A 29 -23.56 12.42 -12.63
C GLU A 29 -24.86 12.60 -13.41
N ILE A 30 -25.72 11.58 -13.46
CA ILE A 30 -27.07 11.70 -14.01
C ILE A 30 -27.89 12.63 -13.12
N HIS A 31 -27.86 12.44 -11.79
CA HIS A 31 -28.55 13.34 -10.85
C HIS A 31 -28.09 14.79 -10.98
N LEU A 32 -26.79 15.05 -11.18
CA LEU A 32 -26.27 16.40 -11.43
C LEU A 32 -26.84 17.05 -12.70
N ARG A 33 -27.36 16.27 -13.67
CA ARG A 33 -28.03 16.79 -14.86
C ARG A 33 -29.45 17.26 -14.58
N ASP A 34 -30.09 16.73 -13.55
CA ASP A 34 -31.49 17.01 -13.23
C ASP A 34 -31.64 17.94 -12.01
N CYS A 35 -30.66 17.96 -11.11
CA CYS A 35 -30.65 18.82 -9.92
C CYS A 35 -29.79 20.08 -10.13
N PRO A 36 -30.39 21.29 -10.26
CA PRO A 36 -29.63 22.53 -10.41
C PRO A 36 -28.85 22.91 -9.14
N GLY A 37 -29.35 22.57 -7.94
CA GLY A 37 -28.69 22.87 -6.66
C GLY A 37 -27.35 22.16 -6.51
N CYS A 38 -27.36 20.82 -6.58
CA CYS A 38 -26.12 20.03 -6.52
C CYS A 38 -25.13 20.39 -7.63
N ARG A 39 -25.62 20.77 -8.82
CA ARG A 39 -24.75 21.24 -9.92
C ARG A 39 -24.06 22.55 -9.58
N GLN A 40 -24.77 23.51 -9.00
CA GLN A 40 -24.21 24.79 -8.60
C GLN A 40 -23.17 24.62 -7.49
N GLU A 41 -23.47 23.80 -6.48
CA GLU A 41 -22.55 23.49 -5.39
C GLU A 41 -21.29 22.76 -5.90
N ALA A 42 -21.45 21.76 -6.76
CA ALA A 42 -20.32 21.06 -7.37
C ALA A 42 -19.45 21.99 -8.24
N GLN A 43 -20.06 22.94 -8.96
CA GLN A 43 -19.32 23.95 -9.72
C GLN A 43 -18.55 24.92 -8.80
N GLN A 44 -19.16 25.32 -7.68
CA GLN A 44 -18.51 26.18 -6.69
C GLN A 44 -17.31 25.48 -6.06
N GLN A 45 -17.46 24.20 -5.68
CA GLN A 45 -16.35 23.41 -5.15
C GLN A 45 -15.21 23.29 -6.18
N ARG A 46 -15.52 22.90 -7.42
CA ARG A 46 -14.52 22.82 -8.51
C ARG A 46 -13.83 24.15 -8.76
N ARG A 47 -14.49 25.28 -8.52
CA ARG A 47 -13.86 26.62 -8.62
C ARG A 47 -12.86 26.84 -7.49
N ILE A 48 -13.20 26.46 -6.26
CA ILE A 48 -12.29 26.53 -5.11
C ILE A 48 -11.08 25.63 -5.36
N ASP A 49 -11.28 24.39 -5.78
CA ASP A 49 -10.19 23.44 -6.08
C ASP A 49 -9.22 23.99 -7.13
N ARG A 50 -9.74 24.64 -8.18
CA ARG A 50 -8.89 25.30 -9.20
C ARG A 50 -8.08 26.47 -8.65
N LEU A 51 -8.65 27.24 -7.71
CA LEU A 51 -7.93 28.34 -7.07
C LEU A 51 -6.83 27.81 -6.16
N LEU A 52 -7.12 26.76 -5.40
CA LEU A 52 -6.13 26.08 -4.56
C LEU A 52 -5.03 25.44 -5.39
N ASP A 53 -5.36 24.70 -6.45
CA ASP A 53 -4.38 24.09 -7.36
C ASP A 53 -3.48 25.14 -8.03
N ARG A 54 -4.06 26.28 -8.45
CA ARG A 54 -3.27 27.40 -8.97
C ARG A 54 -2.34 27.99 -7.91
N GLY A 55 -2.82 28.17 -6.68
CA GLY A 55 -2.01 28.65 -5.57
C GLY A 55 -0.87 27.68 -5.26
N ALA A 56 -1.16 26.39 -5.13
CA ALA A 56 -0.19 25.33 -4.88
C ALA A 56 0.92 25.33 -5.94
N ARG A 57 0.58 25.39 -7.24
CA ARG A 57 1.60 25.45 -8.31
C ARG A 57 2.49 26.70 -8.25
N LEU A 58 2.00 27.81 -7.72
CA LEU A 58 2.77 29.05 -7.59
C LEU A 58 3.70 29.04 -6.38
N LEU A 59 3.26 28.48 -5.25
CA LEU A 59 4.04 28.41 -4.01
C LEU A 59 5.01 27.22 -3.99
N GLU A 60 4.66 26.13 -4.67
CA GLU A 60 5.39 24.88 -4.69
C GLU A 60 6.02 24.66 -6.07
N LEU A 61 7.03 25.48 -6.40
CA LEU A 61 8.08 24.97 -7.29
C LEU A 61 8.82 23.89 -6.50
N ALA A 62 8.29 22.67 -6.53
CA ALA A 62 9.00 21.50 -6.04
C ALA A 62 10.41 21.56 -6.66
N PRO A 63 11.48 21.57 -5.84
CA PRO A 63 12.81 21.74 -6.37
C PRO A 63 13.05 20.65 -7.41
N ALA A 64 13.48 21.02 -8.61
CA ALA A 64 13.58 20.09 -9.75
C ALA A 64 14.34 18.80 -9.39
N LEU A 65 15.30 18.92 -8.46
CA LEU A 65 16.06 17.81 -7.87
C LEU A 65 15.20 16.74 -7.18
N LEU A 66 14.07 17.11 -6.58
CA LEU A 66 13.16 16.19 -5.90
C LEU A 66 12.37 15.37 -6.93
N ILE A 67 11.86 16.01 -7.97
CA ILE A 67 11.14 15.36 -9.08
C ILE A 67 12.08 14.38 -9.78
N ASP A 68 13.29 14.83 -10.12
CA ASP A 68 14.36 14.00 -10.69
C ASP A 68 14.70 12.80 -9.82
N ARG A 69 14.71 12.96 -8.50
CA ARG A 69 15.01 11.87 -7.55
C ARG A 69 13.87 10.86 -7.53
N ILE A 70 12.62 11.32 -7.55
CA ILE A 70 11.43 10.45 -7.59
C ILE A 70 11.40 9.67 -8.90
N GLU A 71 11.59 10.36 -10.04
CA GLU A 71 11.59 9.74 -11.36
C GLU A 71 12.70 8.69 -11.49
N ARG A 72 13.93 9.01 -11.05
CA ARG A 72 15.02 8.03 -11.01
C ARG A 72 14.68 6.83 -10.14
N ARG A 73 14.02 7.02 -9.00
CA ARG A 73 13.62 5.93 -8.11
C ARG A 73 12.56 5.02 -8.75
N LEU A 74 11.60 5.61 -9.46
CA LEU A 74 10.59 4.88 -10.24
C LEU A 74 11.22 4.09 -11.40
N GLN A 75 12.12 4.71 -12.17
CA GLN A 75 12.81 4.01 -13.26
C GLN A 75 13.69 2.86 -12.74
N GLN A 76 14.34 3.03 -11.59
CA GLN A 76 15.14 1.97 -10.97
C GLN A 76 14.29 0.78 -10.52
N THR A 77 13.10 1.00 -9.96
CA THR A 77 12.23 -0.11 -9.55
C THR A 77 11.70 -0.88 -10.75
N VAL A 78 11.27 -0.18 -11.81
CA VAL A 78 10.83 -0.80 -13.07
C VAL A 78 11.98 -1.59 -13.70
N ARG A 79 13.19 -1.00 -13.79
CA ARG A 79 14.36 -1.68 -14.38
C ARG A 79 14.77 -2.92 -13.58
N ARG A 80 14.77 -2.85 -12.25
CA ARG A 80 15.05 -4.01 -11.38
C ARG A 80 14.02 -5.12 -11.57
N ARG A 81 12.74 -4.76 -11.70
CA ARG A 81 11.68 -5.72 -12.00
C ARG A 81 11.93 -6.37 -13.36
N ALA A 82 12.11 -5.59 -14.42
CA ALA A 82 12.38 -6.11 -15.77
C ALA A 82 13.59 -7.06 -15.80
N VAL A 83 14.69 -6.70 -15.14
CA VAL A 83 15.86 -7.58 -15.01
C VAL A 83 15.48 -8.89 -14.31
N ARG A 84 14.81 -8.86 -13.15
CA ARG A 84 14.37 -10.10 -12.47
C ARG A 84 13.50 -11.00 -13.35
N TRP A 85 12.58 -10.41 -14.12
CA TRP A 85 11.76 -11.15 -15.07
C TRP A 85 12.60 -11.76 -16.21
N ALA A 86 13.56 -11.02 -16.76
CA ALA A 86 14.46 -11.51 -17.79
C ALA A 86 15.33 -12.70 -17.28
N TRP A 87 15.86 -12.60 -16.07
CA TRP A 87 16.60 -13.71 -15.44
C TRP A 87 15.69 -14.92 -15.16
N GLY A 88 14.45 -14.69 -14.72
CA GLY A 88 13.46 -15.75 -14.54
C GLY A 88 13.14 -16.48 -15.85
N LEU A 89 12.95 -15.74 -16.94
CA LEU A 89 12.73 -16.31 -18.28
C LEU A 89 13.96 -17.08 -18.78
N ALA A 90 15.16 -16.52 -18.63
CA ALA A 90 16.39 -17.19 -19.03
C ALA A 90 16.58 -18.53 -18.28
N ALA A 91 16.30 -18.55 -16.97
CA ALA A 91 16.35 -19.77 -16.16
C ALA A 91 15.30 -20.80 -16.63
N ALA A 92 14.08 -20.36 -16.95
CA ALA A 92 13.03 -21.24 -17.47
C ALA A 92 13.42 -21.87 -18.82
N VAL A 93 13.99 -21.07 -19.74
CA VAL A 93 14.47 -21.57 -21.04
C VAL A 93 15.59 -22.60 -20.86
N LEU A 94 16.54 -22.35 -19.96
CA LEU A 94 17.61 -23.30 -19.66
C LEU A 94 17.08 -24.61 -19.08
N LEU A 95 16.08 -24.56 -18.18
CA LEU A 95 15.41 -25.73 -17.63
C LEU A 95 14.69 -26.55 -18.71
N ILE A 96 13.99 -25.88 -19.63
CA ILE A 96 13.31 -26.54 -20.76
C ILE A 96 14.32 -27.20 -21.70
N LEU A 97 15.43 -26.53 -22.01
CA LEU A 97 16.49 -27.11 -22.84
C LEU A 97 17.17 -28.30 -22.15
N ALA A 98 17.49 -28.19 -20.86
CA ALA A 98 18.13 -29.26 -20.10
C ALA A 98 17.22 -30.50 -19.99
N THR A 99 15.93 -30.29 -19.69
CA THR A 99 14.94 -31.39 -19.64
C THR A 99 14.67 -31.97 -21.03
N GLY A 100 14.53 -31.14 -22.06
CA GLY A 100 14.35 -31.58 -23.45
C GLY A 100 15.53 -32.40 -23.98
N VAL A 101 16.77 -31.95 -23.74
CA VAL A 101 17.99 -32.70 -24.13
C VAL A 101 18.11 -34.00 -23.33
N GLY A 102 17.84 -33.98 -22.02
CA GLY A 102 17.88 -35.18 -21.19
C GLY A 102 16.85 -36.23 -21.62
N VAL A 103 15.63 -35.81 -21.94
CA VAL A 103 14.57 -36.69 -22.46
C VAL A 103 14.91 -37.20 -23.86
N ALA A 104 15.42 -36.36 -24.75
CA ALA A 104 15.86 -36.78 -26.08
C ALA A 104 17.01 -37.80 -25.99
N MET A 105 18.01 -37.57 -25.16
CA MET A 105 19.12 -38.51 -24.93
C MET A 105 18.64 -39.85 -24.37
N ARG A 106 17.62 -39.86 -23.49
CA ARG A 106 16.99 -41.10 -23.01
C ARG A 106 16.24 -41.83 -24.11
N HIS A 107 15.50 -41.12 -24.97
CA HIS A 107 14.77 -41.74 -26.08
C HIS A 107 15.65 -42.26 -27.22
N PHE A 108 16.76 -41.58 -27.52
CA PHE A 108 17.71 -42.03 -28.54
C PHE A 108 18.75 -43.03 -28.02
N GLY A 109 18.95 -43.12 -26.70
CA GLY A 109 19.99 -43.95 -26.08
C GLY A 109 19.57 -45.36 -25.62
N THR A 110 18.28 -45.73 -25.64
CA THR A 110 17.85 -47.03 -25.06
C THR A 110 17.31 -48.01 -26.11
N ARG A 111 18.21 -48.82 -26.69
CA ARG A 111 17.96 -50.23 -26.98
C ARG A 111 18.78 -51.08 -26.00
N ALA A 112 18.24 -51.29 -24.81
CA ALA A 112 18.60 -52.27 -23.78
C ALA A 112 17.82 -51.79 -22.53
N GLU A 113 17.08 -52.56 -21.75
CA GLU A 113 16.78 -53.98 -21.60
C GLU A 113 15.44 -53.99 -20.82
N PRO A 114 14.56 -55.00 -20.94
CA PRO A 114 13.28 -54.98 -20.22
C PRO A 114 13.57 -54.95 -18.71
N PRO A 115 12.91 -54.09 -17.92
CA PRO A 115 13.12 -54.10 -16.48
C PRO A 115 12.61 -55.43 -15.92
N ALA A 116 13.53 -56.18 -15.32
CA ALA A 116 13.20 -57.25 -14.40
C ALA A 116 12.28 -56.67 -13.31
N ILE A 117 11.14 -57.33 -13.11
CA ILE A 117 10.12 -56.98 -12.12
C ILE A 117 10.80 -56.91 -10.75
N ALA A 118 10.98 -55.70 -10.23
CA ALA A 118 11.36 -55.49 -8.84
C ALA A 118 10.14 -55.78 -7.96
N GLN A 119 10.33 -56.69 -7.01
CA GLN A 119 9.34 -57.03 -6.00
C GLN A 119 8.93 -55.78 -5.21
N GLN A 120 7.62 -55.63 -5.04
CA GLN A 120 7.00 -54.61 -4.19
C GLN A 120 7.45 -54.85 -2.73
N PRO A 121 7.96 -53.83 -2.00
CA PRO A 121 8.10 -53.90 -0.56
C PRO A 121 6.72 -53.90 0.10
N ASP A 122 6.59 -54.69 1.17
CA ASP A 122 5.40 -54.77 2.01
C ASP A 122 4.94 -53.38 2.52
N PRO A 123 3.63 -53.21 2.76
CA PRO A 123 3.08 -51.96 3.25
C PRO A 123 3.62 -51.67 4.66
N ILE A 124 4.37 -50.57 4.77
CA ILE A 124 4.76 -49.97 6.04
C ILE A 124 3.47 -49.59 6.76
N ALA A 125 3.24 -50.23 7.92
CA ALA A 125 2.20 -49.87 8.86
C ALA A 125 2.33 -48.37 9.22
N ALA A 126 1.23 -47.65 9.08
CA ALA A 126 1.14 -46.25 9.43
C ALA A 126 1.63 -46.01 10.85
N GLU A 127 2.70 -45.23 10.99
CA GLU A 127 3.05 -44.61 12.27
C GLU A 127 1.97 -43.57 12.64
N PRO A 128 1.55 -43.51 13.91
CA PRO A 128 0.49 -42.62 14.35
C PRO A 128 0.95 -41.16 14.36
N ASP A 129 0.00 -40.28 14.07
CA ASP A 129 0.08 -38.82 14.14
C ASP A 129 0.97 -38.31 15.28
N SER A 130 2.08 -37.67 14.93
CA SER A 130 2.76 -36.74 15.84
C SER A 130 1.92 -35.49 15.98
N GLU A 131 1.10 -35.52 17.03
CA GLU A 131 0.63 -34.44 17.88
C GLU A 131 0.80 -33.02 17.31
N ARG A 132 -0.28 -32.51 16.74
CA ARG A 132 -0.47 -31.08 16.47
C ARG A 132 -0.56 -30.34 17.82
N PRO A 133 0.22 -29.27 18.08
CA PRO A 133 0.19 -28.58 19.37
C PRO A 133 -1.21 -28.01 19.66
N ASP A 134 -1.73 -28.30 20.86
CA ASP A 134 -3.04 -27.83 21.31
C ASP A 134 -3.05 -26.29 21.44
N PRO A 135 -3.94 -25.58 20.70
CA PRO A 135 -4.10 -24.13 20.80
C PRO A 135 -4.61 -23.65 22.17
N ARG A 136 -4.88 -24.56 23.12
CA ARG A 136 -5.33 -24.24 24.48
C ARG A 136 -4.22 -24.14 25.52
N THR A 137 -2.95 -24.24 25.14
CA THR A 137 -1.86 -24.02 26.10
C THR A 137 -1.86 -22.54 26.51
N PRO A 138 -2.14 -22.19 27.78
CA PRO A 138 -2.11 -20.80 28.22
C PRO A 138 -0.66 -20.31 28.18
N VAL A 139 -0.35 -19.48 27.20
CA VAL A 139 0.91 -18.73 27.16
C VAL A 139 0.86 -17.73 28.31
N ALA A 140 1.84 -17.77 29.20
CA ALA A 140 1.96 -16.81 30.28
C ALA A 140 1.98 -15.39 29.69
N VAL A 141 0.97 -14.59 30.03
CA VAL A 141 0.91 -13.19 29.66
C VAL A 141 1.96 -12.48 30.49
N CYS A 142 3.08 -12.13 29.88
CA CYS A 142 4.07 -11.25 30.50
C CYS A 142 3.60 -9.82 30.29
N ASP A 143 3.35 -9.09 31.38
CA ASP A 143 3.18 -7.64 31.31
C ASP A 143 4.48 -7.03 30.77
N VAL A 144 4.38 -6.37 29.62
CA VAL A 144 5.51 -5.66 29.00
C VAL A 144 5.46 -4.21 29.48
N GLU A 145 6.34 -3.88 30.42
CA GLU A 145 6.56 -2.50 30.84
C GLU A 145 7.52 -1.81 29.87
N VAL A 146 7.08 -0.71 29.25
CA VAL A 146 7.88 0.10 28.33
C VAL A 146 8.22 1.41 29.02
N THR A 147 9.49 1.57 29.41
CA THR A 147 10.00 2.80 30.01
C THR A 147 10.69 3.65 28.94
N LEU A 148 10.34 4.94 28.86
CA LEU A 148 11.04 5.92 28.03
C LEU A 148 12.06 6.67 28.89
N ASP A 149 13.26 6.91 28.37
CA ASP A 149 14.32 7.65 29.07
C ASP A 149 13.97 9.13 29.33
N ASP A 150 13.13 9.74 28.48
CA ASP A 150 12.54 11.08 28.68
C ASP A 150 11.05 11.08 28.29
N PRO A 151 10.10 11.21 29.25
CA PRO A 151 8.66 11.22 28.96
C PRO A 151 8.19 12.47 28.21
N SER A 152 9.07 13.48 28.05
CA SER A 152 8.76 14.74 27.38
C SER A 152 8.99 14.70 25.86
N GLU A 153 9.53 13.60 25.33
CA GLU A 153 9.99 13.49 23.94
C GLU A 153 9.03 12.72 23.03
N ALA A 154 8.10 11.96 23.60
CA ALA A 154 7.15 11.17 22.82
C ALA A 154 5.77 11.03 23.45
N ILE A 155 4.73 11.04 22.62
CA ILE A 155 3.35 10.70 23.00
C ILE A 155 3.10 9.26 22.60
N LEU A 156 2.67 8.43 23.56
CA LEU A 156 2.28 7.04 23.34
C LEU A 156 0.75 6.93 23.28
N VAL A 157 0.23 6.31 22.22
CA VAL A 157 -1.20 6.04 22.08
C VAL A 157 -1.41 4.52 21.93
N PRO A 158 -1.98 3.84 22.94
CA PRO A 158 -2.29 2.42 22.84
C PRO A 158 -3.49 2.21 21.89
N LEU A 159 -3.38 1.24 20.99
CA LEU A 159 -4.46 0.86 20.10
C LEU A 159 -5.11 -0.44 20.60
N PRO A 160 -6.42 -0.47 20.86
CA PRO A 160 -7.08 -1.68 21.33
C PRO A 160 -7.03 -2.75 20.24
N THR A 161 -6.65 -3.97 20.62
CA THR A 161 -6.61 -5.13 19.72
C THR A 161 -7.41 -6.29 20.30
N GLN A 162 -8.02 -7.07 19.43
CA GLN A 162 -8.84 -8.22 19.81
C GLN A 162 -8.01 -9.49 20.05
N SER A 163 -6.71 -9.45 19.76
CA SER A 163 -5.80 -10.57 20.00
C SER A 163 -5.18 -10.43 21.40
N PRO A 164 -5.36 -11.41 22.31
CA PRO A 164 -4.88 -11.31 23.69
C PRO A 164 -3.34 -11.30 23.81
N ASN A 165 -2.63 -11.71 22.76
CA ASN A 165 -1.17 -11.85 22.74
C ASN A 165 -0.46 -10.77 21.91
N VAL A 166 -1.17 -9.69 21.53
CA VAL A 166 -0.60 -8.60 20.73
C VAL A 166 -0.94 -7.28 21.43
N SER A 167 0.01 -6.36 21.52
CA SER A 167 -0.25 -4.97 21.90
C SER A 167 0.35 -4.06 20.83
N ILE A 168 -0.44 -3.11 20.33
CA ILE A 168 -0.02 -2.15 19.31
C ILE A 168 0.03 -0.78 19.96
N VAL A 169 1.19 -0.15 19.96
CA VAL A 169 1.39 1.21 20.50
C VAL A 169 1.93 2.11 19.40
N TRP A 170 1.29 3.26 19.20
CA TRP A 170 1.77 4.29 18.30
C TRP A 170 2.65 5.26 19.08
N ILE A 171 3.83 5.59 18.53
CA ILE A 171 4.82 6.47 19.15
C ILE A 171 4.96 7.72 18.26
N TYR A 172 4.65 8.88 18.81
CA TYR A 172 4.78 10.17 18.12
C TYR A 172 5.89 11.01 18.74
N PRO A 173 6.95 11.40 18.00
CA PRO A 173 7.98 12.27 18.52
C PRO A 173 7.47 13.70 18.68
N THR A 174 7.78 14.36 19.79
CA THR A 174 7.49 15.78 19.99
C THR A 174 8.68 16.61 19.54
N VAL A 175 8.59 17.23 18.36
CA VAL A 175 9.64 18.12 17.86
C VAL A 175 9.59 19.43 18.65
N LYS A 176 10.62 19.74 19.44
CA LYS A 176 10.79 21.09 20.01
C LYS A 176 11.12 22.04 18.85
N PRO A 177 10.31 23.07 18.58
CA PRO A 177 10.68 24.07 17.59
C PRO A 177 11.95 24.77 18.07
N ASP A 178 13.00 24.71 17.27
CA ASP A 178 14.25 25.41 17.53
C ASP A 178 13.94 26.92 17.59
N ARG A 179 14.12 27.54 18.75
CA ARG A 179 13.76 28.95 19.01
C ARG A 179 14.76 29.94 18.40
N THR A 180 15.47 29.52 17.36
CA THR A 180 16.46 30.32 16.63
C THR A 180 15.91 30.79 15.28
N LEU A 181 14.70 31.36 15.28
CA LEU A 181 14.24 32.19 14.17
C LEU A 181 14.74 33.62 14.43
N PRO A 182 15.65 34.18 13.61
CA PRO A 182 15.98 35.60 13.69
C PRO A 182 14.70 36.39 13.42
N GLY A 183 14.33 37.25 14.38
CA GLY A 183 13.16 38.11 14.26
C GLY A 183 13.24 38.99 13.00
N PRO A 184 12.09 39.38 12.41
CA PRO A 184 12.07 40.23 11.24
C PRO A 184 12.84 41.52 11.54
N ALA A 185 13.81 41.82 10.67
CA ALA A 185 14.59 43.05 10.73
C ALA A 185 13.61 44.23 10.73
N ALA A 186 13.66 45.03 11.81
CA ALA A 186 12.81 46.19 11.98
C ALA A 186 12.93 47.13 10.77
N ASP A 187 11.78 47.50 10.23
CA ASP A 187 11.60 48.45 9.15
C ASP A 187 12.40 49.73 9.40
N ARG A 188 13.20 50.10 8.40
CA ARG A 188 13.95 51.36 8.36
C ARG A 188 12.98 52.45 7.87
N PRO A 189 12.67 53.50 8.65
CA PRO A 189 11.76 54.54 8.18
C PRO A 189 12.40 55.34 7.05
N LEU A 190 11.69 55.41 5.92
CA LEU A 190 11.99 56.33 4.82
C LEU A 190 11.86 57.77 5.33
N SER A 191 12.99 58.48 5.30
CA SER A 191 13.07 59.91 5.58
C SER A 191 12.43 60.68 4.43
N GLN A 192 11.59 61.67 4.76
CA GLN A 192 11.00 62.64 3.84
C GLN A 192 12.07 63.51 3.17
#